data_AF-A0A843YYJ8-F1
#
_entry.id   AF-A0A843YYJ8-F1
#
_cell.length_a   1.000
_cell.length_b   1.000
_cell.length_c   1.000
_cell.angle_alpha   90.00
_cell.angle_beta   90.00
_cell.angle_gamma   90.00
#
_symmetry.space_group_name_H-M   'P 1'
#
loop_
_entity.id
_entity.type
_entity.pdbx_description
1 polymer ?
#
loop_
_entity_poly.entity_id
_entity_poly.type
_entity_poly.pdbx_seq_one_letter_code
_entity_poly.pdbx_strand_id
1 'polypeptide(L)'
;MEMIFDDKVLDECIDKIMSLAALTLYGMNTIGQVHAVINEVCRYLILEKTGDPEFNLLAFKNRLVALSHLTHSSLPAYRKALDYAASLIVIEAP
;
A
#
# COMPACT_ATOMS: atom_id res chain seq x y z
N MET A 1 21.83 -7.99 14.57
CA MET A 1 21.35 -6.61 14.62
C MET A 1 20.61 -6.38 13.32
N GLU A 2 19.29 -6.52 13.34
CA GLU A 2 18.47 -6.30 12.14
C GLU A 2 18.62 -4.83 11.72
N MET A 3 19.16 -4.62 10.52
CA MET A 3 19.14 -3.31 9.90
C MET A 3 17.69 -3.03 9.52
N ILE A 4 17.00 -2.26 10.36
CA ILE A 4 15.76 -1.59 9.98
C ILE A 4 16.16 -0.59 8.89
N PHE A 5 16.09 -1.01 7.63
CA PHE A 5 16.06 -0.07 6.53
C PHE A 5 14.70 0.61 6.61
N ASP A 6 14.68 1.75 7.31
CA ASP A 6 13.62 2.73 7.33
C ASP A 6 13.46 3.25 5.90
N ASP A 7 12.68 2.53 5.09
CA ASP A 7 12.42 2.87 3.71
C ASP A 7 11.38 3.98 3.69
N LYS A 8 11.87 5.22 3.89
CA LYS A 8 11.05 6.43 3.94
C LYS A 8 10.09 6.55 2.76
N VAL A 9 10.49 6.07 1.57
CA VAL A 9 9.62 6.08 0.39
C VAL A 9 8.39 5.19 0.61
N LEU A 10 8.59 3.99 1.16
CA LEU A 10 7.49 3.09 1.49
C LEU A 10 6.59 3.66 2.59
N ASP A 11 7.18 4.24 3.64
CA ASP A 11 6.40 4.81 4.74
C ASP A 11 5.56 6.01 4.27
N GLU A 12 6.14 6.91 3.48
CA GLU A 12 5.41 8.01 2.86
C GLU A 12 4.28 7.52 1.94
N CYS A 13 4.50 6.44 1.20
CA CYS A 13 3.46 5.84 0.37
C CYS A 13 2.32 5.26 1.21
N ILE A 14 2.63 4.58 2.31
CA ILE A 14 1.62 4.07 3.25
C ILE A 14 0.82 5.23 3.85
N ASP A 15 1.48 6.29 4.31
CA ASP A 15 0.83 7.46 4.88
C ASP A 15 -0.09 8.16 3.88
N LYS A 16 0.33 8.28 2.61
CA LYS A 16 -0.50 8.79 1.52
C LYS A 16 -1.75 7.92 1.33
N ILE A 17 -1.60 6.60 1.26
CA ILE A 17 -2.73 5.67 1.09
C ILE A 17 -3.68 5.75 2.29
N MET A 18 -3.16 5.80 3.52
CA MET A 18 -3.98 5.94 4.74
C MET A 18 -4.73 7.27 4.77
N SER A 19 -4.08 8.36 4.34
CA SER A 19 -4.73 9.67 4.22
C SER A 19 -5.85 9.64 3.18
N LEU A 20 -5.63 9.02 2.02
CA LEU A 20 -6.66 8.83 0.99
C LEU A 20 -7.80 7.92 1.49
N ALA A 21 -7.49 6.89 2.27
CA ALA A 21 -8.49 6.04 2.90
C ALA A 21 -9.34 6.82 3.91
N ALA A 22 -8.74 7.73 4.69
CA ALA A 22 -9.46 8.60 5.62
C ALA A 22 -10.46 9.52 4.90
N LEU A 23 -10.10 10.05 3.72
CA LEU A 23 -10.99 10.90 2.92
C LEU A 23 -12.26 10.15 2.46
N THR A 24 -12.22 8.83 2.32
CA THR A 24 -13.42 8.03 1.99
C THR A 24 -14.48 8.08 3.08
N LEU A 25 -14.09 8.31 4.35
CA LEU A 25 -15.01 8.46 5.47
C LEU A 25 -15.89 9.71 5.33
N TYR A 26 -15.45 10.68 4.52
CA TYR A 26 -16.18 11.91 4.19
C TYR A 26 -16.88 11.81 2.83
N GLY A 27 -16.98 10.61 2.24
CA GLY A 27 -17.65 10.38 0.96
C GLY A 27 -16.82 10.74 -0.28
N MET A 28 -15.53 11.03 -0.12
CA MET A 28 -14.66 11.29 -1.28
C MET A 28 -14.32 9.99 -2.02
N ASN A 29 -14.36 10.03 -3.35
CA ASN A 29 -13.85 8.95 -4.18
C ASN A 29 -12.34 9.11 -4.37
N THR A 30 -11.55 8.19 -3.81
CA THR A 30 -10.08 8.24 -3.83
C THR A 30 -9.43 7.17 -4.72
N ILE A 31 -10.22 6.42 -5.50
CA ILE A 31 -9.75 5.27 -6.31
C ILE A 31 -8.60 5.67 -7.25
N GLY A 32 -8.75 6.78 -7.98
CA GLY A 32 -7.73 7.23 -8.94
C GLY A 32 -6.43 7.62 -8.26
N GLN A 33 -6.49 8.29 -7.11
CA GLN A 33 -5.32 8.72 -6.35
C GLN A 33 -4.61 7.51 -5.73
N VAL A 34 -5.35 6.55 -5.18
CA VAL A 34 -4.79 5.30 -4.66
C VAL A 34 -4.06 4.55 -5.76
N HIS A 35 -4.64 4.45 -6.94
CA HIS A 35 -4.01 3.80 -8.09
C HIS A 35 -2.70 4.49 -8.51
N ALA A 36 -2.68 5.82 -8.54
CA ALA A 36 -1.47 6.58 -8.87
C ALA A 36 -0.33 6.30 -7.86
N VAL A 37 -0.63 6.33 -6.56
CA VAL A 37 0.37 6.04 -5.50
C VAL A 37 0.88 4.60 -5.62
N ILE A 38 0.00 3.62 -5.88
CA ILE A 38 0.43 2.23 -6.06
C ILE A 38 1.34 2.06 -7.28
N ASN A 39 1.03 2.72 -8.40
CA ASN A 39 1.89 2.62 -9.58
C ASN A 39 3.28 3.24 -9.34
N GLU A 40 3.34 4.36 -8.62
CA GLU A 40 4.61 5.01 -8.23
C GLU A 40 5.47 4.09 -7.35
N VAL A 41 4.87 3.54 -6.28
CA VAL A 41 5.62 2.67 -5.35
C VAL A 41 5.99 1.33 -5.97
N CYS A 42 5.14 0.73 -6.81
CA CYS A 42 5.50 -0.49 -7.55
C CYS A 42 6.70 -0.24 -8.47
N ARG A 43 6.74 0.91 -9.16
CA ARG A 43 7.88 1.28 -9.99
C ARG A 43 9.16 1.40 -9.18
N TYR A 44 9.11 2.08 -8.03
CA TYR A 44 10.24 2.18 -7.10
C TYR A 44 10.70 0.79 -6.62
N LEU A 45 9.77 -0.07 -6.21
CA LEU A 45 10.06 -1.41 -5.69
C LEU A 45 10.71 -2.34 -6.71
N ILE A 46 10.39 -2.16 -8.00
CA ILE A 46 10.92 -2.96 -9.10
C ILE A 46 12.25 -2.42 -9.63
N LEU A 47 12.37 -1.10 -9.77
CA LEU A 47 13.49 -0.48 -10.51
C LEU A 47 14.58 0.09 -9.62
N GLU A 48 14.26 0.49 -8.39
CA GLU A 48 15.14 1.33 -7.56
C GLU A 48 15.48 0.67 -6.23
N LYS A 49 14.50 0.01 -5.58
CA LYS A 49 14.72 -0.65 -4.31
C LYS A 49 15.66 -1.85 -4.50
N THR A 50 16.71 -1.89 -3.70
CA THR A 50 17.64 -3.03 -3.66
C THR A 50 16.93 -4.30 -3.18
N GLY A 51 17.38 -5.45 -3.68
CA GLY A 51 16.82 -6.76 -3.33
C GLY A 51 16.00 -7.34 -4.46
N ASP A 52 15.25 -8.39 -4.16
CA ASP A 52 14.41 -9.06 -5.14
C ASP A 52 13.06 -8.31 -5.31
N PRO A 53 12.68 -7.93 -6.54
CA PRO A 53 11.45 -7.21 -6.81
C PRO A 53 10.17 -7.91 -6.34
N GLU A 54 10.07 -9.24 -6.50
CA GLU A 54 8.88 -9.99 -6.08
C GLU A 54 8.74 -9.99 -4.57
N PHE A 55 9.84 -10.23 -3.84
CA PHE A 55 9.85 -10.15 -2.38
C PHE A 55 9.52 -8.73 -1.89
N ASN A 56 10.02 -7.70 -2.55
CA ASN A 56 9.73 -6.30 -2.23
C ASN A 56 8.23 -5.98 -2.41
N LEU A 57 7.64 -6.37 -3.55
CA LEU A 57 6.21 -6.19 -3.82
C LEU A 57 5.35 -7.00 -2.84
N LEU A 58 5.73 -8.23 -2.54
CA LEU A 58 5.01 -9.10 -1.61
C LEU A 58 5.02 -8.53 -0.19
N ALA A 59 6.17 -8.06 0.29
CA ALA A 59 6.29 -7.44 1.60
C ALA A 59 5.39 -6.19 1.69
N PHE A 60 5.40 -5.34 0.67
CA PHE A 60 4.57 -4.14 0.62
C PHE A 60 3.07 -4.48 0.57
N LYS A 61 2.67 -5.44 -0.26
CA LYS A 61 1.28 -5.95 -0.32
C LYS A 61 0.81 -6.48 1.02
N ASN A 62 1.63 -7.29 1.70
CA ASN A 62 1.31 -7.84 3.01
C ASN A 62 1.12 -6.75 4.06
N ARG A 63 1.90 -5.66 4.00
CA ARG A 63 1.73 -4.51 4.89
C ARG A 63 0.36 -3.83 4.68
N LEU A 64 -0.08 -3.64 3.44
CA LEU A 64 -1.40 -3.08 3.14
C LEU A 64 -2.54 -3.99 3.63
N VAL A 65 -2.43 -5.30 3.41
CA VAL A 65 -3.40 -6.30 3.91
C VAL A 65 -3.46 -6.28 5.43
N ALA A 66 -2.30 -6.23 6.11
CA ALA A 66 -2.25 -6.13 7.56
C ALA A 66 -2.95 -4.87 8.08
N LEU A 67 -2.72 -3.71 7.45
CA LEU A 67 -3.41 -2.47 7.81
C LEU A 67 -4.93 -2.56 7.58
N SER A 68 -5.37 -3.20 6.50
CA SER A 68 -6.80 -3.47 6.26
C SER A 68 -7.40 -4.31 7.38
N HIS A 69 -6.70 -5.36 7.81
CA HIS A 69 -7.15 -6.22 8.91
C HIS A 69 -7.16 -5.55 10.28
N LEU A 70 -6.23 -4.61 10.52
CA LEU A 70 -6.18 -3.82 11.75
C LEU A 70 -7.21 -2.68 11.78
N THR A 71 -7.80 -2.34 10.63
CA THR A 71 -8.84 -1.32 10.54
C THR A 71 -10.08 -1.76 11.31
N HIS A 72 -10.58 -0.90 12.21
CA HIS A 72 -11.79 -1.18 12.99
C HIS A 72 -13.01 -1.42 12.08
N SER A 73 -13.88 -2.36 12.46
CA SER A 73 -15.02 -2.81 11.65
C SER A 73 -16.04 -1.71 11.32
N SER A 74 -16.06 -0.62 12.11
CA SER A 74 -16.89 0.56 11.85
C SER A 74 -16.38 1.47 10.74
N LEU A 75 -15.21 1.19 10.14
CA LEU A 75 -14.61 1.98 9.07
C LEU A 75 -14.53 1.20 7.74
N PRO A 76 -15.65 0.68 7.21
CA PRO A 76 -15.63 -0.20 6.05
C PRO A 76 -15.16 0.49 4.77
N ALA A 77 -15.40 1.80 4.61
CA ALA A 77 -14.92 2.56 3.45
C ALA A 77 -13.39 2.71 3.46
N TYR A 78 -12.82 3.00 4.63
CA TYR A 78 -11.37 3.06 4.84
C TYR A 78 -10.73 1.70 4.54
N ARG A 79 -11.29 0.63 5.09
CA ARG A 79 -10.83 -0.75 4.84
C ARG A 79 -10.83 -1.09 3.35
N LYS A 80 -11.92 -0.76 2.65
CA LYS A 80 -12.03 -0.99 1.19
C LYS A 80 -10.95 -0.27 0.40
N ALA A 81 -10.54 0.94 0.81
CA ALA A 81 -9.45 1.65 0.13
C ALA A 81 -8.11 0.93 0.29
N LEU A 82 -7.82 0.38 1.47
CA LEU A 82 -6.62 -0.43 1.72
C LEU A 82 -6.66 -1.77 0.97
N ASP A 83 -7.79 -2.46 0.99
CA ASP A 83 -7.99 -3.70 0.22
C ASP A 83 -7.81 -3.45 -1.28
N TYR A 84 -8.37 -2.35 -1.78
CA TYR A 84 -8.19 -1.95 -3.17
C TYR A 84 -6.73 -1.68 -3.50
N ALA A 85 -6.01 -0.92 -2.65
CA ALA A 85 -4.59 -0.66 -2.82
C ALA A 85 -3.77 -1.96 -2.90
N ALA A 86 -4.03 -2.92 -2.01
CA ALA A 86 -3.36 -4.23 -2.03
C ALA A 86 -3.70 -5.06 -3.28
N SER A 87 -4.93 -4.95 -3.80
CA SER A 87 -5.38 -5.68 -4.98
C SER A 87 -4.69 -5.24 -6.28
N LEU A 88 -4.20 -4.00 -6.33
CA LEU A 88 -3.48 -3.46 -7.47
C LEU A 88 -2.05 -4.00 -7.60
N ILE A 89 -1.52 -4.62 -6.54
CA ILE A 89 -0.20 -5.25 -6.55
C ILE A 89 -0.34 -6.68 -7.06
N VAL A 90 -0.07 -6.84 -8.36
CA VAL A 90 -0.03 -8.14 -9.03
C VAL A 90 1.39 -8.67 -8.98
N ILE A 91 1.54 -9.88 -8.45
CA ILE A 91 2.79 -10.63 -8.43
C ILE A 91 2.48 -11.87 -9.25
N GLU A 92 3.13 -12.03 -10.40
CA GLU A 92 2.96 -13.23 -11.21
C GLU A 92 3.40 -14.43 -10.38
N ALA A 93 2.54 -15.43 -10.25
CA ALA A 93 2.95 -16.68 -9.63
C ALA A 93 3.88 -17.42 -10.61
N PRO A 94 4.94 -18.08 -10.11
CA PRO A 94 5.84 -18.86 -10.97
C PRO A 94 5.13 -19.97 -11.76
#